data_AF-A0A367L0B4-F1
#
_entry.id   AF-A0A367L0B4-F1
#
_cell.length_a   1.000
_cell.length_b   1.000
_cell.length_c   1.000
_cell.angle_alpha   90.00
_cell.angle_beta   90.00
_cell.angle_gamma   90.00
#
_symmetry.space_group_name_H-M   'P 1'
#
loop_
_entity.id
_entity.type
_entity.pdbx_description
1 polymer ?
#
loop_
_entity_poly.entity_id
_entity_poly.type
_entity_poly.pdbx_seq_one_letter_code
_entity_poly.pdbx_strand_id
1 'polypeptide(L)'
;MGSRMSSLTFLSSCLLLSGAIRAQNGQPTGNRFNYSVYPGVRVFYQGTVSPRDVRRQGGILPRNPQPDDDGRWAYWPTFEAREWLSLESEMPDRIERDGPEDQQDRWLYHIAPSPNMVPADEIQTGIMSLGGILWSQVQHLAMVPYVNGSWRDLSHLRWEYNPDFDPRWLAFGISGPQPLLSGLEPLPEGITTRRQLARTYMNELTGPNNPSLSNEQRHTLRELFDWNPETQPNRDFPLIHGNDNPESLASITVREIDWRDTEMADTVRRLEHRARAGFATDALCFDILSQLRHSTSRFRRQTNKMRQKAEEDPQWLTSLSYSLYNTAMKSRSQPELLNEFCRSILLGLALQ
;
A
#
# COMPACT_ATOMS: atom_id res chain seq x y z
N MET A 1 19.49 -50.08 -33.71
CA MET A 1 19.99 -49.24 -34.82
C MET A 1 18.99 -48.10 -34.97
N GLY A 2 19.22 -46.95 -34.31
CA GLY A 2 19.74 -45.72 -34.93
C GLY A 2 18.53 -44.86 -35.36
N SER A 3 18.32 -43.59 -35.01
CA SER A 3 19.24 -42.51 -34.63
C SER A 3 18.46 -41.46 -33.81
N ARG A 4 19.16 -40.82 -32.85
CA ARG A 4 18.76 -39.61 -32.14
C ARG A 4 19.41 -38.40 -32.84
N MET A 5 18.65 -37.34 -33.11
CA MET A 5 19.09 -35.96 -33.40
C MET A 5 17.87 -35.05 -33.19
N SER A 6 17.90 -33.80 -32.73
CA SER A 6 18.87 -32.95 -32.05
C SER A 6 18.05 -31.73 -31.61
N SER A 7 17.86 -31.51 -30.31
CA SER A 7 17.25 -30.29 -29.77
C SER A 7 18.23 -29.65 -28.81
N LEU A 8 19.10 -28.78 -29.33
CA LEU A 8 20.09 -28.02 -28.56
C LEU A 8 20.48 -26.78 -29.37
N THR A 9 19.63 -25.75 -29.38
CA THR A 9 19.96 -24.44 -29.96
C THR A 9 19.06 -23.29 -29.46
N PHE A 10 18.77 -23.22 -28.15
CA PHE A 10 18.00 -22.09 -27.58
C PHE A 10 18.59 -21.43 -26.33
N LEU A 11 19.79 -21.83 -25.88
CA LEU A 11 20.40 -21.28 -24.64
C LEU A 11 21.57 -20.30 -24.87
N SER A 12 21.98 -20.00 -26.11
CA SER A 12 23.20 -19.23 -26.37
C SER A 12 23.00 -17.72 -26.59
N SER A 13 21.76 -17.22 -26.74
CA SER A 13 21.53 -15.81 -27.09
C SER A 13 21.39 -14.87 -25.88
N CYS A 14 21.24 -15.38 -24.66
CA CYS A 14 21.13 -14.53 -23.46
C CYS A 14 22.50 -14.12 -22.86
N LEU A 15 23.60 -14.75 -23.26
CA LEU A 15 24.94 -14.47 -22.69
C LEU A 15 25.75 -13.41 -23.45
N LEU A 16 25.32 -13.01 -24.65
CA LEU A 16 26.08 -12.08 -25.50
C LEU A 16 25.62 -10.62 -25.42
N LEU A 17 24.51 -10.32 -24.72
CA LEU A 17 24.01 -8.96 -24.53
C LEU A 17 24.33 -8.35 -23.16
N SER A 18 24.81 -9.13 -22.19
CA SER A 18 25.24 -8.64 -20.87
C SER A 18 26.59 -7.89 -20.86
N GLY A 19 27.22 -7.71 -22.04
CA GLY A 19 28.58 -7.17 -22.17
C GLY A 19 28.70 -5.65 -22.14
N ALA A 20 27.59 -4.90 -22.19
CA ALA A 20 27.64 -3.43 -22.30
C ALA A 20 27.55 -2.68 -20.95
N ILE A 21 27.26 -3.37 -19.84
CA ILE A 21 27.24 -2.77 -18.49
C ILE A 21 28.33 -3.46 -17.66
N ARG A 22 29.59 -3.31 -18.07
CA ARG A 22 30.71 -3.68 -17.22
C ARG A 22 30.98 -2.52 -16.27
N ALA A 23 30.44 -2.62 -15.05
CA ALA A 23 30.76 -1.71 -13.97
C ALA A 23 32.29 -1.58 -13.84
N GLN A 24 32.80 -0.35 -13.93
CA GLN A 24 34.20 -0.04 -13.68
C GLN A 24 34.47 -0.25 -12.18
N ASN A 25 34.94 -1.44 -11.83
CA ASN A 25 35.50 -1.75 -10.51
C ASN A 25 36.73 -0.84 -10.28
N GLY A 26 36.49 0.29 -9.64
CA GLY A 26 37.48 1.36 -9.45
C GLY A 26 36.88 2.76 -9.28
N GLN A 27 35.56 2.93 -9.38
CA GLN A 27 34.96 4.22 -9.04
C GLN A 27 35.18 4.54 -7.55
N PRO A 28 35.59 5.78 -7.22
CA PRO A 28 35.72 6.23 -5.84
C PRO A 28 34.40 6.03 -5.10
N THR A 29 34.50 5.89 -3.78
CA THR A 29 33.42 5.51 -2.83
C THR A 29 32.11 6.31 -2.93
N GLY A 30 32.05 7.38 -3.74
CA GLY A 30 30.91 8.28 -3.87
C GLY A 30 29.95 8.04 -5.05
N ASN A 31 30.16 7.08 -5.95
CA ASN A 31 29.22 6.83 -7.07
C ASN A 31 29.04 5.32 -7.34
N ARG A 32 28.51 4.58 -6.36
CA ARG A 32 28.26 3.12 -6.53
C ARG A 32 26.93 2.84 -7.22
N PHE A 33 25.96 3.73 -7.06
CA PHE A 33 24.61 3.56 -7.58
C PHE A 33 24.32 4.52 -8.73
N ASN A 34 23.39 4.11 -9.59
CA ASN A 34 22.94 4.95 -10.69
C ASN A 34 21.80 5.87 -10.23
N TYR A 35 22.06 7.16 -10.05
CA TYR A 35 21.03 8.11 -9.60
C TYR A 35 20.27 8.79 -10.74
N SER A 36 20.28 8.24 -11.95
CA SER A 36 19.37 8.71 -13.00
C SER A 36 17.92 8.58 -12.53
N VAL A 37 17.10 9.61 -12.72
CA VAL A 37 15.68 9.59 -12.35
C VAL A 37 14.83 9.59 -13.60
N TYR A 38 13.86 8.67 -13.69
CA TYR A 38 12.89 8.64 -14.77
C TYR A 38 11.56 9.26 -14.30
N PRO A 39 11.28 10.53 -14.67
CA PRO A 39 10.00 11.15 -14.35
C PRO A 39 8.88 10.59 -15.23
N GLY A 40 7.63 10.75 -14.80
CA GLY A 40 6.44 10.44 -15.61
C GLY A 40 6.10 8.95 -15.71
N VAL A 41 6.81 8.07 -14.99
CA VAL A 41 6.42 6.68 -14.84
C VAL A 41 5.17 6.59 -13.96
N ARG A 42 4.14 5.89 -14.46
CA ARG A 42 2.97 5.55 -13.66
C ARG A 42 3.26 4.25 -12.92
N VAL A 43 2.84 4.16 -11.67
CA VAL A 43 3.14 3.00 -10.82
C VAL A 43 1.85 2.46 -10.25
N PHE A 44 1.61 1.18 -10.46
CA PHE A 44 0.43 0.49 -9.99
C PHE A 44 0.80 -0.72 -9.14
N TYR A 45 -0.06 -1.00 -8.17
CA TYR A 45 0.00 -2.22 -7.35
C TYR A 45 -1.39 -2.82 -7.23
N GLN A 46 -1.47 -4.15 -7.31
CA GLN A 46 -2.69 -4.91 -7.06
C GLN A 46 -2.52 -5.83 -5.85
N GLY A 47 -3.54 -5.92 -4.99
CA GLY A 47 -3.49 -6.76 -3.81
C GLY A 47 -4.87 -7.05 -3.21
N THR A 48 -4.93 -8.00 -2.27
CA THR A 48 -6.13 -8.32 -1.48
C THR A 48 -6.21 -7.52 -0.18
N VAL A 49 -5.09 -6.97 0.30
CA VAL A 49 -5.03 -6.25 1.57
C VAL A 49 -5.85 -4.97 1.47
N SER A 50 -6.73 -4.75 2.45
CA SER A 50 -7.61 -3.59 2.46
C SER A 50 -6.81 -2.28 2.61
N PRO A 51 -7.22 -1.16 1.98
CA PRO A 51 -6.54 0.13 2.10
C PRO A 51 -6.39 0.59 3.55
N ARG A 52 -7.33 0.17 4.40
CA ARG A 52 -7.27 0.44 5.83
C ARG A 52 -6.14 -0.30 6.53
N ASP A 53 -5.95 -1.58 6.24
CA ASP A 53 -4.85 -2.35 6.82
C ASP A 53 -3.50 -1.83 6.28
N VAL A 54 -3.43 -1.51 4.99
CA VAL A 54 -2.30 -0.83 4.34
C VAL A 54 -2.00 0.51 5.03
N ARG A 55 -3.01 1.34 5.26
CA ARG A 55 -2.89 2.62 5.98
C ARG A 55 -2.39 2.43 7.41
N ARG A 56 -2.98 1.50 8.16
CA ARG A 56 -2.63 1.22 9.56
C ARG A 56 -1.18 0.76 9.70
N GLN A 57 -0.72 -0.10 8.79
CA GLN A 57 0.67 -0.56 8.81
C GLN A 57 1.65 0.47 8.23
N GLY A 58 1.17 1.63 7.76
CA GLY A 58 2.00 2.73 7.24
C GLY A 58 2.34 2.63 5.76
N GLY A 59 1.83 1.64 5.03
CA GLY A 59 2.14 1.43 3.63
C GLY A 59 1.86 0.02 3.12
N ILE A 60 2.21 -0.27 1.86
CA ILE A 60 2.17 -1.60 1.25
C ILE A 60 3.51 -2.27 1.53
N LEU A 61 3.49 -3.30 2.40
CA LEU A 61 4.68 -4.04 2.78
C LEU A 61 5.03 -5.09 1.73
N PRO A 62 6.33 -5.40 1.53
CA PRO A 62 6.74 -6.63 0.86
C PRO A 62 6.21 -7.85 1.62
N ARG A 63 6.11 -9.01 0.95
CA ARG A 63 5.53 -10.24 1.52
C ARG A 63 6.22 -10.68 2.81
N ASN A 64 7.50 -10.44 2.90
CA ASN A 64 8.31 -10.55 4.09
C ASN A 64 9.06 -9.21 4.17
N PRO A 65 8.96 -8.41 5.25
CA PRO A 65 9.64 -7.12 5.38
C PRO A 65 10.97 -7.18 6.17
N GLN A 66 11.28 -8.36 6.74
CA GLN A 66 12.52 -8.65 7.46
C GLN A 66 12.91 -10.12 7.21
N PRO A 67 13.71 -10.44 6.19
CA PRO A 67 14.12 -11.81 5.95
C PRO A 67 15.29 -12.19 6.84
N ASP A 68 15.28 -13.44 7.25
CA ASP A 68 16.45 -14.06 7.86
C ASP A 68 17.53 -14.39 6.82
N ASP A 69 17.14 -14.57 5.55
CA ASP A 69 18.04 -14.86 4.44
C ASP A 69 18.50 -13.58 3.72
N ASP A 70 19.81 -13.34 3.74
CA ASP A 70 20.44 -12.20 3.07
C ASP A 70 20.19 -12.18 1.56
N GLY A 71 20.06 -13.35 0.92
CA GLY A 71 19.77 -13.47 -0.51
C GLY A 71 18.46 -12.79 -0.94
N ARG A 72 17.52 -12.59 -0.01
CA ARG A 72 16.20 -11.97 -0.28
C ARG A 72 16.22 -10.46 -0.40
N TRP A 73 17.34 -9.81 -0.05
CA TRP A 73 17.58 -8.39 -0.27
C TRP A 73 17.99 -8.06 -1.70
N ALA A 74 18.26 -9.06 -2.54
CA ALA A 74 18.45 -8.89 -3.97
C ALA A 74 17.12 -8.97 -4.73
N TYR A 75 16.92 -8.10 -5.72
CA TYR A 75 15.69 -8.15 -6.52
C TYR A 75 15.73 -9.17 -7.66
N TRP A 76 16.82 -9.90 -7.89
CA TRP A 76 17.01 -10.92 -8.95
C TRP A 76 18.11 -11.94 -8.52
N PRO A 77 18.36 -13.08 -9.21
CA PRO A 77 17.46 -13.97 -9.95
C PRO A 77 16.71 -14.97 -9.04
N THR A 78 16.66 -14.76 -7.73
CA THR A 78 16.11 -15.77 -6.82
C THR A 78 14.62 -16.01 -7.08
N PHE A 79 14.24 -17.27 -7.24
CA PHE A 79 12.87 -17.72 -7.56
C PHE A 79 11.90 -17.65 -6.35
N GLU A 80 12.29 -16.99 -5.26
CA GLU A 80 11.54 -16.94 -4.01
C GLU A 80 11.01 -15.54 -3.69
N ALA A 81 10.05 -15.48 -2.76
CA ALA A 81 9.45 -14.23 -2.26
C ALA A 81 10.54 -13.26 -1.77
N ARG A 82 10.58 -12.07 -2.36
CA ARG A 82 11.61 -11.03 -2.18
C ARG A 82 11.14 -9.98 -1.17
N GLU A 83 12.10 -9.26 -0.57
CA GLU A 83 11.88 -8.01 0.20
C GLU A 83 11.55 -6.81 -0.68
N TRP A 84 11.47 -7.07 -1.98
CA TRP A 84 11.13 -6.11 -2.99
C TRP A 84 9.68 -6.29 -3.37
N LEU A 85 8.92 -5.20 -3.35
CA LEU A 85 7.55 -5.20 -3.83
C LEU A 85 7.56 -5.08 -5.35
N SER A 86 6.96 -6.05 -6.05
CA SER A 86 6.75 -5.98 -7.49
C SER A 86 5.61 -5.01 -7.81
N LEU A 87 5.83 -4.16 -8.79
CA LEU A 87 4.95 -3.09 -9.21
C LEU A 87 4.86 -3.09 -10.74
N GLU A 88 3.75 -2.56 -11.23
CA GLU A 88 3.46 -2.47 -12.66
C GLU A 88 3.65 -1.02 -13.12
N SER A 89 4.30 -0.83 -14.29
CA SER A 89 4.50 0.49 -14.90
C SER A 89 3.29 0.98 -15.72
N GLU A 90 2.32 0.09 -15.92
CA GLU A 90 1.08 0.34 -16.65
C GLU A 90 -0.12 -0.11 -15.83
N MET A 91 -1.30 0.44 -16.14
CA MET A 91 -2.52 -0.02 -15.49
C MET A 91 -2.79 -1.46 -15.94
N PRO A 92 -3.06 -2.41 -15.03
CA PRO A 92 -3.31 -3.78 -15.42
C PRO A 92 -4.51 -3.85 -16.35
N ASP A 93 -4.39 -4.61 -17.43
CA ASP A 93 -5.52 -4.90 -18.34
C ASP A 93 -6.53 -5.86 -17.69
N ARG A 94 -6.11 -6.63 -16.68
CA ARG A 94 -6.93 -7.58 -15.95
C ARG A 94 -6.36 -7.84 -14.55
N ILE A 95 -7.23 -8.27 -13.64
CA ILE A 95 -6.82 -8.77 -12.33
C ILE A 95 -6.12 -10.11 -12.47
N GLU A 96 -4.93 -10.23 -11.89
CA GLU A 96 -4.20 -11.49 -11.85
C GLU A 96 -4.74 -12.42 -10.77
N ARG A 97 -4.85 -13.71 -11.11
CA ARG A 97 -5.25 -14.74 -10.16
C ARG A 97 -4.02 -15.24 -9.42
N ASP A 98 -3.97 -15.01 -8.12
CA ASP A 98 -2.92 -15.58 -7.26
C ASP A 98 -3.15 -17.08 -6.96
N GLY A 99 -4.32 -17.63 -7.34
CA GLY A 99 -4.63 -19.04 -7.19
C GLY A 99 -6.08 -19.41 -7.54
N PRO A 100 -6.44 -20.70 -7.52
CA PRO A 100 -7.79 -21.18 -7.85
C PRO A 100 -8.86 -20.79 -6.82
N GLU A 101 -8.45 -20.46 -5.58
CA GLU A 101 -9.34 -20.06 -4.48
C GLU A 101 -9.48 -18.54 -4.32
N ASP A 102 -8.82 -17.77 -5.18
CA ASP A 102 -8.84 -16.32 -5.11
C ASP A 102 -10.15 -15.75 -5.67
N GLN A 103 -11.18 -15.80 -4.83
CA GLN A 103 -12.55 -15.36 -5.10
C GLN A 103 -12.92 -14.16 -4.22
N GLN A 104 -11.98 -13.23 -4.06
CA GLN A 104 -12.13 -12.08 -3.18
C GLN A 104 -12.03 -10.77 -3.95
N ASP A 105 -12.55 -9.70 -3.34
CA ASP A 105 -12.38 -8.34 -3.84
C ASP A 105 -10.89 -7.98 -3.91
N ARG A 106 -10.53 -7.22 -4.93
CA ARG A 106 -9.16 -6.77 -5.17
C ARG A 106 -9.07 -5.27 -5.05
N TRP A 107 -7.90 -4.79 -4.66
CA TRP A 107 -7.59 -3.37 -4.58
C TRP A 107 -6.49 -3.03 -5.56
N LEU A 108 -6.73 -1.98 -6.33
CA LEU A 108 -5.75 -1.35 -7.21
C LEU A 108 -5.31 -0.05 -6.56
N TYR A 109 -4.00 0.17 -6.51
CA TYR A 109 -3.38 1.35 -5.95
C TYR A 109 -2.59 2.05 -7.05
N HIS A 110 -2.84 3.35 -7.22
CA HIS A 110 -2.04 4.22 -8.07
C HIS A 110 -1.06 4.99 -7.17
N ILE A 111 0.22 4.80 -7.42
CA ILE A 111 1.30 5.16 -6.51
C ILE A 111 2.16 6.25 -7.18
N ALA A 112 2.58 7.25 -6.39
CA ALA A 112 3.57 8.21 -6.86
C ALA A 112 4.94 7.53 -7.00
N PRO A 113 5.67 7.73 -8.11
CA PRO A 113 6.98 7.15 -8.29
C PRO A 113 7.96 7.73 -7.26
N SER A 114 8.93 6.91 -6.84
CA SER A 114 9.93 7.33 -5.86
C SER A 114 11.29 6.67 -6.07
N PRO A 115 12.39 7.26 -5.58
CA PRO A 115 13.72 6.77 -5.89
C PRO A 115 14.10 5.44 -5.19
N ASN A 116 13.29 4.91 -4.27
CA ASN A 116 13.46 3.53 -3.77
C ASN A 116 12.90 2.46 -4.74
N MET A 117 12.31 2.90 -5.85
CA MET A 117 11.86 2.05 -6.95
C MET A 117 12.92 1.96 -8.04
N VAL A 118 13.09 0.78 -8.62
CA VAL A 118 14.06 0.50 -9.68
C VAL A 118 13.40 -0.34 -10.77
N PRO A 119 13.76 -0.18 -12.05
CA PRO A 119 13.30 -1.08 -13.10
C PRO A 119 13.91 -2.47 -12.91
N ALA A 120 13.05 -3.51 -13.01
CA ALA A 120 13.44 -4.91 -12.90
C ALA A 120 14.16 -5.42 -14.15
N ASP A 121 13.81 -4.84 -15.30
CA ASP A 121 14.28 -5.22 -16.63
C ASP A 121 14.66 -3.97 -17.45
N GLU A 122 15.38 -4.17 -18.55
CA GLU A 122 15.82 -3.06 -19.42
C GLU A 122 14.65 -2.36 -20.12
N ILE A 123 13.52 -3.04 -20.27
CA ILE A 123 12.31 -2.55 -20.96
C ILE A 123 11.39 -1.79 -19.98
N GLN A 124 11.73 -1.76 -18.69
CA GLN A 124 11.01 -1.10 -17.61
C GLN A 124 9.55 -1.58 -17.46
N THR A 125 9.29 -2.84 -17.81
CA THR A 125 7.94 -3.41 -17.68
C THR A 125 7.63 -3.81 -16.24
N GLY A 126 8.63 -4.34 -15.53
CA GLY A 126 8.57 -4.55 -14.08
C GLY A 126 9.26 -3.43 -13.31
N ILE A 127 8.64 -2.98 -12.22
CA ILE A 127 9.25 -2.09 -11.24
C ILE A 127 9.37 -2.85 -9.91
N MET A 128 10.52 -2.73 -9.25
CA MET A 128 10.74 -3.29 -7.92
C MET A 128 10.92 -2.14 -6.93
N SER A 129 10.20 -2.17 -5.80
CA SER A 129 10.39 -1.20 -4.72
C SER A 129 11.09 -1.81 -3.51
N LEU A 130 12.18 -1.18 -3.08
CA LEU A 130 12.91 -1.57 -1.88
C LEU A 130 12.16 -1.12 -0.63
N GLY A 131 11.84 -2.06 0.26
CA GLY A 131 11.22 -1.77 1.56
C GLY A 131 9.72 -1.44 1.50
N GLY A 132 9.08 -1.60 0.33
CA GLY A 132 7.64 -1.39 0.14
C GLY A 132 7.26 -0.01 -0.40
N ILE A 133 6.01 0.38 -0.18
CA ILE A 133 5.43 1.67 -0.61
C ILE A 133 4.80 2.33 0.60
N LEU A 134 5.20 3.56 0.94
CA LEU A 134 4.62 4.27 2.08
C LEU A 134 3.18 4.68 1.78
N TRP A 135 2.33 4.73 2.80
CA TRP A 135 0.93 5.12 2.62
C TRP A 135 0.79 6.53 2.04
N SER A 136 1.69 7.45 2.41
CA SER A 136 1.73 8.81 1.86
C SER A 136 2.09 8.85 0.37
N GLN A 137 2.62 7.76 -0.21
CA GLN A 137 2.91 7.65 -1.65
C GLN A 137 1.69 7.23 -2.47
N VAL A 138 0.69 6.60 -1.84
CA VAL A 138 -0.52 6.13 -2.53
C VAL A 138 -1.36 7.35 -2.88
N GLN A 139 -1.53 7.65 -4.17
CA GLN A 139 -2.32 8.79 -4.64
C GLN A 139 -3.81 8.47 -4.68
N HIS A 140 -4.11 7.33 -5.30
CA HIS A 140 -5.46 6.87 -5.51
C HIS A 140 -5.54 5.38 -5.27
N LEU A 141 -6.75 4.94 -4.97
CA LEU A 141 -7.09 3.54 -4.83
C LEU A 141 -8.44 3.27 -5.45
N ALA A 142 -8.66 2.03 -5.84
CA ALA A 142 -9.93 1.58 -6.33
C ALA A 142 -10.12 0.12 -5.95
N MET A 143 -11.38 -0.24 -5.73
CA MET A 143 -11.74 -1.62 -5.49
C MET A 143 -12.34 -2.24 -6.74
N VAL A 144 -11.92 -3.47 -7.02
CA VAL A 144 -12.42 -4.32 -8.08
C VAL A 144 -13.18 -5.47 -7.42
N PRO A 145 -14.52 -5.39 -7.37
CA PRO A 145 -15.31 -6.39 -6.66
C PRO A 145 -15.34 -7.70 -7.45
N TYR A 146 -15.35 -8.82 -6.73
CA TYR A 146 -15.57 -10.13 -7.32
C TYR A 146 -17.06 -10.47 -7.28
N VAL A 147 -17.72 -10.51 -8.44
CA VAL A 147 -19.17 -10.70 -8.55
C VAL A 147 -19.48 -11.77 -9.59
N ASN A 148 -20.32 -12.74 -9.22
CA ASN A 148 -20.80 -13.81 -10.11
C ASN A 148 -19.68 -14.59 -10.83
N GLY A 149 -18.56 -14.85 -10.15
CA GLY A 149 -17.47 -15.66 -10.70
C GLY A 149 -16.43 -14.88 -11.53
N SER A 150 -16.53 -13.55 -11.57
CA SER A 150 -15.60 -12.69 -12.31
C SER A 150 -15.34 -11.37 -11.59
N TRP A 151 -14.14 -10.83 -11.76
CA TRP A 151 -13.87 -9.43 -11.42
C TRP A 151 -14.53 -8.51 -12.44
N ARG A 152 -15.00 -7.35 -11.96
CA ARG A 152 -15.55 -6.31 -12.84
C ARG A 152 -14.46 -5.79 -13.79
N ASP A 153 -14.90 -5.39 -14.99
CA ASP A 153 -14.07 -4.67 -15.96
C ASP A 153 -13.42 -3.41 -15.34
N LEU A 154 -12.13 -3.26 -15.61
CA LEU A 154 -11.28 -2.17 -15.13
C LEU A 154 -11.52 -0.85 -15.90
N SER A 155 -12.15 -0.90 -17.08
CA SER A 155 -12.52 0.30 -17.85
C SER A 155 -13.50 1.23 -17.11
N HIS A 156 -14.25 0.67 -16.16
CA HIS A 156 -15.25 1.38 -15.35
C HIS A 156 -14.81 1.54 -13.88
N LEU A 157 -13.51 1.41 -13.63
CA LEU A 157 -12.94 1.57 -12.31
C LEU A 157 -13.18 2.98 -11.79
N ARG A 158 -13.65 3.07 -10.55
CA ARG A 158 -13.82 4.35 -9.86
C ARG A 158 -12.66 4.55 -8.91
N TRP A 159 -11.78 5.47 -9.27
CA TRP A 159 -10.67 5.88 -8.43
C TRP A 159 -11.16 6.79 -7.30
N GLU A 160 -10.64 6.54 -6.11
CA GLU A 160 -10.81 7.36 -4.92
C GLU A 160 -9.48 7.97 -4.55
N TYR A 161 -9.50 9.26 -4.22
CA TYR A 161 -8.31 9.97 -3.77
C TYR A 161 -7.95 9.55 -2.35
N ASN A 162 -6.66 9.30 -2.09
CA ASN A 162 -6.15 9.09 -0.75
C ASN A 162 -5.93 10.45 -0.04
N PRO A 163 -6.71 10.81 1.00
CA PRO A 163 -6.54 12.07 1.71
C PRO A 163 -5.18 12.22 2.39
N ASP A 164 -4.47 11.12 2.67
CA ASP A 164 -3.15 11.16 3.30
C ASP A 164 -2.00 11.19 2.28
N PHE A 165 -2.29 11.29 0.98
CA PHE A 165 -1.27 11.43 -0.05
C PHE A 165 -0.46 12.72 0.17
N ASP A 166 0.86 12.60 0.20
CA ASP A 166 1.75 13.75 0.29
C ASP A 166 2.19 14.18 -1.13
N PRO A 167 1.72 15.34 -1.63
CA PRO A 167 2.02 15.77 -3.00
C PRO A 167 3.50 16.04 -3.26
N ARG A 168 4.34 16.14 -2.22
CA ARG A 168 5.80 16.28 -2.40
C ARG A 168 6.42 15.07 -3.10
N TRP A 169 5.77 13.90 -3.08
CA TRP A 169 6.21 12.73 -3.87
C TRP A 169 6.23 13.00 -5.39
N LEU A 170 5.38 13.90 -5.89
CA LEU A 170 5.33 14.24 -7.32
C LEU A 170 6.59 14.94 -7.83
N ALA A 171 7.47 15.41 -6.95
CA ALA A 171 8.76 15.98 -7.31
C ALA A 171 9.82 14.93 -7.68
N PHE A 172 9.51 13.63 -7.54
CA PHE A 172 10.44 12.54 -7.73
C PHE A 172 9.97 11.57 -8.83
N GLY A 173 10.90 10.74 -9.30
CA GLY A 173 10.65 9.63 -10.22
C GLY A 173 11.29 8.35 -9.69
N ILE A 174 11.21 7.28 -10.47
CA ILE A 174 11.92 6.03 -10.13
C ILE A 174 13.42 6.19 -10.41
N SER A 175 14.25 5.45 -9.69
CA SER A 175 15.69 5.41 -9.94
C SER A 175 16.01 4.59 -11.20
N GLY A 176 17.22 4.80 -11.72
CA GLY A 176 17.79 4.00 -12.80
C GLY A 176 17.98 2.54 -12.41
N PRO A 177 18.34 1.67 -13.39
CA PRO A 177 18.74 0.30 -13.09
C PRO A 177 19.83 0.27 -12.02
N GLN A 178 19.72 -0.64 -11.05
CA GLN A 178 20.68 -0.83 -9.96
C GLN A 178 21.30 -2.23 -9.98
N PRO A 179 22.25 -2.53 -10.89
CA PRO A 179 22.86 -3.85 -11.01
C PRO A 179 23.41 -4.43 -9.70
N LEU A 180 23.98 -3.59 -8.82
CA LEU A 180 24.47 -4.02 -7.50
C LEU A 180 23.35 -4.58 -6.60
N LEU A 181 22.14 -4.03 -6.67
CA LEU A 181 20.97 -4.47 -5.92
C LEU A 181 20.29 -5.69 -6.56
N SER A 182 20.66 -6.05 -7.80
CA SER A 182 20.08 -7.18 -8.51
C SER A 182 20.52 -8.53 -7.95
N GLY A 183 21.58 -8.61 -7.14
CA GLY A 183 22.14 -9.89 -6.68
C GLY A 183 23.07 -10.59 -7.67
N LEU A 184 23.11 -10.16 -8.93
CA LEU A 184 23.99 -10.74 -9.96
C LEU A 184 25.44 -10.29 -9.82
N GLU A 185 25.65 -9.05 -9.40
CA GLU A 185 26.98 -8.50 -9.19
C GLU A 185 27.52 -8.87 -7.81
N PRO A 186 28.83 -9.15 -7.67
CA PRO A 186 29.44 -9.38 -6.37
C PRO A 186 29.25 -8.18 -5.44
N LEU A 187 29.25 -8.42 -4.13
CA LEU A 187 29.20 -7.33 -3.16
C LEU A 187 30.44 -6.43 -3.30
N PRO A 188 30.28 -5.09 -3.25
CA PRO A 188 31.41 -4.17 -3.22
C PRO A 188 32.31 -4.39 -2.01
N GLU A 189 33.57 -3.99 -2.11
CA GLU A 189 34.52 -4.04 -1.00
C GLU A 189 33.98 -3.28 0.24
N GLY A 190 34.13 -3.89 1.42
CA GLY A 190 33.63 -3.37 2.70
C GLY A 190 32.13 -3.60 2.96
N ILE A 191 31.40 -4.19 2.02
CA ILE A 191 30.01 -4.62 2.20
C ILE A 191 29.98 -6.15 2.33
N THR A 192 29.50 -6.66 3.45
CA THR A 192 29.50 -8.11 3.74
C THR A 192 28.16 -8.78 3.47
N THR A 193 27.06 -8.02 3.43
CA THR A 193 25.71 -8.54 3.23
C THR A 193 24.90 -7.68 2.25
N ARG A 194 23.92 -8.28 1.58
CA ARG A 194 22.96 -7.59 0.69
C ARG A 194 22.03 -6.67 1.48
N ARG A 195 21.69 -7.02 2.72
CA ARG A 195 20.99 -6.09 3.63
C ARG A 195 21.81 -4.83 3.89
N GLN A 196 23.10 -4.99 4.16
CA GLN A 196 24.02 -3.85 4.32
C GLN A 196 24.09 -3.01 3.03
N LEU A 197 24.08 -3.66 1.85
CA LEU A 197 24.03 -2.97 0.57
C LEU A 197 22.74 -2.16 0.39
N ALA A 198 21.58 -2.75 0.70
CA ALA A 198 20.27 -2.08 0.65
C ALA A 198 20.20 -0.87 1.60
N ARG A 199 20.73 -1.00 2.82
CA ARG A 199 20.84 0.11 3.76
C ARG A 199 21.78 1.20 3.25
N THR A 200 22.92 0.80 2.68
CA THR A 200 23.89 1.75 2.08
C THR A 200 23.25 2.51 0.93
N TYR A 201 22.47 1.83 0.08
CA TYR A 201 21.69 2.47 -0.97
C TYR A 201 20.74 3.55 -0.42
N MET A 202 19.93 3.23 0.60
CA MET A 202 19.03 4.23 1.21
C MET A 202 19.77 5.42 1.83
N ASN A 203 20.90 5.16 2.50
CA ASN A 203 21.77 6.21 3.06
C ASN A 203 22.37 7.10 1.97
N GLU A 204 22.85 6.54 0.86
CA GLU A 204 23.39 7.32 -0.24
C GLU A 204 22.29 8.08 -0.97
N LEU A 205 21.13 7.46 -1.20
CA LEU A 205 19.98 8.04 -1.89
C LEU A 205 19.47 9.32 -1.21
N THR A 206 19.38 9.30 0.12
CA THR A 206 18.86 10.40 0.94
C THR A 206 19.96 11.31 1.52
N GLY A 207 21.22 10.86 1.47
CA GLY A 207 22.38 11.55 2.01
C GLY A 207 23.11 12.42 0.99
N PRO A 208 24.13 13.19 1.43
CA PRO A 208 24.83 14.17 0.59
C PRO A 208 25.58 13.55 -0.61
N ASN A 209 25.78 12.23 -0.62
CA ASN A 209 26.51 11.52 -1.66
C ASN A 209 25.72 11.30 -2.95
N ASN A 210 24.42 11.61 -3.00
CA ASN A 210 23.63 11.53 -4.22
C ASN A 210 23.69 12.86 -5.00
N PRO A 211 24.52 13.00 -6.04
CA PRO A 211 24.69 14.25 -6.78
C PRO A 211 23.49 14.61 -7.67
N SER A 212 22.57 13.67 -7.93
CA SER A 212 21.42 13.91 -8.81
C SER A 212 20.32 14.76 -8.17
N LEU A 213 20.31 14.84 -6.84
CA LEU A 213 19.32 15.59 -6.07
C LEU A 213 19.94 16.86 -5.48
N SER A 214 19.13 17.91 -5.36
CA SER A 214 19.49 19.10 -4.59
C SER A 214 19.47 18.83 -3.08
N ASN A 215 20.07 19.72 -2.29
CA ASN A 215 19.99 19.66 -0.81
C ASN A 215 18.53 19.66 -0.32
N GLU A 216 17.68 20.47 -0.94
CA GLU A 216 16.25 20.57 -0.60
C GLU A 216 15.52 19.27 -0.92
N GLN A 217 15.71 18.71 -2.13
CA GLN A 217 15.13 17.42 -2.51
C GLN A 217 15.56 16.28 -1.57
N ARG A 218 16.85 16.25 -1.19
CA ARG A 218 17.34 15.27 -0.21
C ARG A 218 16.69 15.45 1.15
N HIS A 219 16.57 16.69 1.63
CA HIS A 219 15.87 16.97 2.88
C HIS A 219 14.41 16.50 2.84
N THR A 220 13.68 16.81 1.76
CA THR A 220 12.32 16.33 1.56
C THR A 220 12.24 14.80 1.53
N LEU A 221 13.14 14.11 0.84
CA LEU A 221 13.16 12.64 0.84
C LEU A 221 13.42 12.06 2.23
N ARG A 222 14.31 12.68 3.03
CA ARG A 222 14.58 12.23 4.40
C ARG A 222 13.32 12.32 5.26
N GLU A 223 12.53 13.38 5.11
CA GLU A 223 11.25 13.51 5.82
C GLU A 223 10.21 12.51 5.32
N LEU A 224 10.07 12.40 4.00
CA LEU A 224 9.08 11.54 3.36
C LEU A 224 9.31 10.05 3.66
N PHE A 225 10.57 9.59 3.68
CA PHE A 225 10.95 8.23 4.04
C PHE A 225 11.16 8.02 5.55
N ASP A 226 11.12 9.09 6.35
CA ASP A 226 11.62 9.10 7.74
C ASP A 226 13.07 8.53 7.83
N TRP A 227 13.89 8.71 6.79
CA TRP A 227 15.21 8.09 6.68
C TRP A 227 16.30 9.15 6.64
N ASN A 228 16.95 9.44 7.76
CA ASN A 228 17.98 10.49 7.85
C ASN A 228 19.37 9.91 8.21
N PRO A 229 20.28 9.73 7.24
CA PRO A 229 21.61 9.16 7.50
C PRO A 229 22.53 10.07 8.32
N GLU A 230 22.25 11.38 8.40
CA GLU A 230 23.07 12.32 9.18
C GLU A 230 22.81 12.20 10.69
N THR A 231 21.56 11.94 11.08
CA THR A 231 21.15 11.80 12.49
C THR A 231 21.00 10.34 12.91
N GLN A 232 20.71 9.44 11.97
CA GLN A 232 20.51 8.02 12.19
C GLN A 232 21.34 7.19 11.19
N PRO A 233 22.69 7.28 11.21
CA PRO A 233 23.55 6.57 10.25
C PRO A 233 23.40 5.04 10.30
N ASN A 234 22.94 4.51 11.44
CA ASN A 234 22.70 3.10 11.67
C ASN A 234 21.23 2.68 11.48
N ARG A 235 20.34 3.56 10.98
CA ARG A 235 18.95 3.20 10.67
C ARG A 235 18.92 1.99 9.74
N ASP A 236 18.01 1.08 10.01
CA ASP A 236 17.86 -0.16 9.27
C ASP A 236 16.37 -0.42 8.96
N PHE A 237 16.10 -1.43 8.14
CA PHE A 237 14.76 -1.82 7.75
C PHE A 237 13.94 -2.42 8.91
N PRO A 238 12.60 -2.30 8.90
CA PRO A 238 11.74 -1.91 7.76
C PRO A 238 11.76 -0.41 7.46
N LEU A 239 11.51 -0.07 6.19
CA LEU A 239 11.35 1.32 5.75
C LEU A 239 10.02 1.90 6.26
N ILE A 240 8.97 1.07 6.20
CA ILE A 240 7.63 1.42 6.63
C ILE A 240 7.48 1.10 8.12
N HIS A 241 7.01 2.08 8.88
CA HIS A 241 6.62 1.93 10.28
C HIS A 241 5.11 1.99 10.39
N GLY A 242 4.55 1.14 11.26
CA GLY A 242 3.14 1.19 11.59
C GLY A 242 2.74 2.59 12.02
N ASN A 243 1.59 3.07 11.53
CA ASN A 243 1.10 4.38 11.91
C ASN A 243 0.50 4.28 13.31
N ASP A 244 1.01 5.05 14.27
CA ASP A 244 0.47 5.11 15.63
C ASP A 244 -0.89 5.84 15.70
N ASN A 245 -1.38 6.36 14.56
CA ASN A 245 -2.65 7.05 14.49
C ASN A 245 -3.83 6.07 14.67
N PRO A 246 -4.63 6.23 15.74
CA PRO A 246 -5.80 5.40 15.97
C PRO A 246 -6.85 5.66 14.88
N GLU A 247 -7.56 4.59 14.49
CA GLU A 247 -8.64 4.70 13.52
C GLU A 247 -9.79 5.59 14.00
N SER A 248 -10.46 6.24 13.05
CA SER A 248 -11.65 7.02 13.38
C SER A 248 -12.80 6.12 13.87
N LEU A 249 -13.57 6.64 14.84
CA LEU A 249 -14.76 5.97 15.36
C LEU A 249 -15.81 5.66 14.31
N ALA A 250 -15.99 6.56 13.35
CA ALA A 250 -16.89 6.36 12.22
C ALA A 250 -16.48 5.10 11.46
N SER A 251 -15.19 4.95 11.15
CA SER A 251 -14.68 3.76 10.48
C SER A 251 -14.94 2.49 11.28
N ILE A 252 -14.72 2.51 12.60
CA ILE A 252 -14.99 1.36 13.47
C ILE A 252 -16.47 1.01 13.51
N THR A 253 -17.34 2.01 13.68
CA THR A 253 -18.79 1.82 13.79
C THR A 253 -19.39 1.24 12.52
N VAL A 254 -18.93 1.69 11.35
CA VAL A 254 -19.45 1.24 10.06
C VAL A 254 -19.03 -0.21 9.75
N ARG A 255 -17.98 -0.75 10.39
CA ARG A 255 -17.62 -2.17 10.27
C ARG A 255 -18.61 -3.12 10.94
N GLU A 256 -19.22 -2.67 12.03
CA GLU A 256 -20.15 -3.50 12.81
C GLU A 256 -21.51 -3.65 12.11
N ILE A 257 -21.73 -2.91 11.02
CA ILE A 257 -22.91 -3.04 10.18
C ILE A 257 -22.77 -4.33 9.36
N ASP A 258 -23.74 -5.24 9.49
CA ASP A 258 -23.85 -6.40 8.61
C ASP A 258 -24.44 -5.99 7.26
N TRP A 259 -23.59 -5.94 6.24
CA TRP A 259 -23.96 -5.56 4.87
C TRP A 259 -24.56 -6.71 4.05
N ARG A 260 -24.54 -7.95 4.57
CA ARG A 260 -24.91 -9.16 3.80
C ARG A 260 -26.41 -9.31 3.55
N ASP A 261 -27.25 -8.74 4.41
CA ASP A 261 -28.71 -8.98 4.41
C ASP A 261 -29.51 -7.95 3.60
N THR A 262 -28.79 -7.12 2.87
CA THR A 262 -29.34 -6.03 2.07
C THR A 262 -29.14 -6.35 0.61
N GLU A 263 -30.23 -6.43 -0.14
CA GLU A 263 -30.24 -6.29 -1.61
C GLU A 263 -29.80 -4.87 -1.94
N MET A 264 -28.50 -4.61 -1.76
CA MET A 264 -27.96 -3.26 -1.78
C MET A 264 -27.87 -2.77 -3.21
N ALA A 265 -28.53 -1.64 -3.46
CA ALA A 265 -28.18 -0.79 -4.58
C ALA A 265 -26.66 -0.52 -4.57
N ASP A 266 -26.05 -0.40 -5.75
CA ASP A 266 -24.62 -0.12 -5.94
C ASP A 266 -24.09 1.00 -5.02
N THR A 267 -24.94 1.97 -4.67
CA THR A 267 -24.59 3.06 -3.76
C THR A 267 -24.19 2.58 -2.38
N VAL A 268 -24.89 1.61 -1.80
CA VAL A 268 -24.59 1.21 -0.42
C VAL A 268 -23.39 0.27 -0.36
N ARG A 269 -23.21 -0.56 -1.39
CA ARG A 269 -21.96 -1.30 -1.59
C ARG A 269 -20.75 -0.36 -1.71
N ARG A 270 -20.86 0.74 -2.47
CA ARG A 270 -19.80 1.78 -2.52
C ARG A 270 -19.48 2.36 -1.14
N LEU A 271 -20.51 2.63 -0.35
CA LEU A 271 -20.35 3.20 0.99
C LEU A 271 -19.68 2.21 1.95
N GLU A 272 -20.07 0.94 1.88
CA GLU A 272 -19.38 -0.16 2.57
C GLU A 272 -17.90 -0.20 2.18
N HIS A 273 -17.56 -0.12 0.89
CA HIS A 273 -16.18 -0.16 0.45
C HIS A 273 -15.35 1.02 0.93
N ARG A 274 -15.89 2.23 0.87
CA ARG A 274 -15.25 3.43 1.44
C ARG A 274 -14.98 3.30 2.93
N ALA A 275 -15.93 2.73 3.65
CA ALA A 275 -15.78 2.50 5.07
C ALA A 275 -14.74 1.40 5.37
N ARG A 276 -14.76 0.30 4.60
CA ARG A 276 -13.73 -0.75 4.68
C ARG A 276 -12.34 -0.21 4.35
N ALA A 277 -12.24 0.76 3.45
CA ALA A 277 -11.00 1.45 3.12
C ALA A 277 -10.53 2.45 4.20
N GLY A 278 -11.35 2.71 5.23
CA GLY A 278 -11.01 3.63 6.32
C GLY A 278 -11.19 5.11 5.96
N PHE A 279 -11.98 5.41 4.92
CA PHE A 279 -12.29 6.76 4.45
C PHE A 279 -13.72 7.20 4.77
N ALA A 280 -14.34 6.58 5.77
CA ALA A 280 -15.65 7.04 6.24
C ALA A 280 -15.52 8.45 6.82
N THR A 281 -15.97 9.45 6.06
CA THR A 281 -16.16 10.82 6.54
C THR A 281 -17.53 10.97 7.18
N ASP A 282 -17.72 11.97 8.03
CA ASP A 282 -19.02 12.22 8.67
C ASP A 282 -20.14 12.46 7.65
N ALA A 283 -19.81 13.15 6.55
CA ALA A 283 -20.72 13.35 5.41
C ALA A 283 -21.11 12.01 4.77
N LEU A 284 -20.15 11.09 4.61
CA LEU A 284 -20.41 9.75 4.08
C LEU A 284 -21.31 8.94 5.03
N CYS A 285 -21.08 9.03 6.34
CA CYS A 285 -21.94 8.41 7.35
C CYS A 285 -23.36 8.99 7.31
N PHE A 286 -23.50 10.30 7.12
CA PHE A 286 -24.81 10.94 6.97
C PHE A 286 -25.54 10.48 5.69
N ASP A 287 -24.82 10.35 4.58
CA ASP A 287 -25.36 9.80 3.32
C ASP A 287 -25.80 8.34 3.49
N ILE A 288 -25.03 7.52 4.21
CA ILE A 288 -25.42 6.14 4.58
C ILE A 288 -26.71 6.17 5.38
N LEU A 289 -26.76 6.96 6.46
CA LEU A 289 -27.92 7.02 7.35
C LEU A 289 -29.17 7.53 6.62
N SER A 290 -29.03 8.52 5.73
CA SER A 290 -30.14 9.05 4.94
C SER A 290 -30.66 8.02 3.93
N GLN A 291 -29.78 7.30 3.23
CA GLN A 291 -30.18 6.24 2.29
C GLN A 291 -30.81 5.04 3.00
N LEU A 292 -30.26 4.63 4.14
CA LEU A 292 -30.84 3.58 4.98
C LEU A 292 -32.21 4.00 5.52
N ARG A 293 -32.38 5.28 5.88
CA ARG A 293 -33.67 5.83 6.32
C ARG A 293 -34.74 5.79 5.23
N HIS A 294 -34.38 5.96 3.96
CA HIS A 294 -35.31 5.84 2.83
C HIS A 294 -35.63 4.38 2.46
N SER A 295 -34.80 3.41 2.87
CA SER A 295 -35.05 1.96 2.75
C SER A 295 -35.86 1.44 3.96
N THR A 296 -37.10 1.91 4.07
CA THR A 296 -37.85 2.11 5.33
C THR A 296 -38.34 0.88 6.11
N SER A 297 -38.24 -0.36 5.63
CA SER A 297 -38.84 -1.52 6.35
C SER A 297 -37.81 -2.39 7.10
N ARG A 298 -36.62 -2.59 6.56
CA ARG A 298 -35.60 -3.49 7.15
C ARG A 298 -34.71 -2.78 8.16
N PHE A 299 -34.29 -1.55 7.90
CA PHE A 299 -33.49 -0.79 8.85
C PHE A 299 -34.27 -0.59 10.15
N ARG A 300 -35.56 -0.23 10.07
CA ARG A 300 -36.45 -0.14 11.24
C ARG A 300 -36.46 -1.42 12.07
N ARG A 301 -36.40 -2.61 11.46
CA ARG A 301 -36.28 -3.89 12.19
C ARG A 301 -34.94 -4.03 12.90
N GLN A 302 -33.84 -3.62 12.27
CA GLN A 302 -32.49 -3.72 12.86
C GLN A 302 -32.27 -2.68 13.96
N THR A 303 -32.77 -1.45 13.77
CA THR A 303 -32.81 -0.41 14.81
C THR A 303 -33.66 -0.88 16.00
N ASN A 304 -34.81 -1.51 15.74
CA ASN A 304 -35.63 -2.11 16.79
C ASN A 304 -34.95 -3.29 17.48
N LYS A 305 -34.16 -4.12 16.78
CA LYS A 305 -33.35 -5.18 17.40
C LYS A 305 -32.24 -4.61 18.28
N MET A 306 -31.54 -3.57 17.82
CA MET A 306 -30.51 -2.89 18.61
C MET A 306 -31.13 -2.24 19.84
N ARG A 307 -32.31 -1.62 19.69
CA ARG A 307 -33.09 -1.07 20.80
C ARG A 307 -33.53 -2.15 21.78
N GLN A 308 -34.09 -3.25 21.28
CA GLN A 308 -34.50 -4.39 22.11
C GLN A 308 -33.30 -4.96 22.88
N LYS A 309 -32.15 -5.14 22.21
CA LYS A 309 -30.91 -5.58 22.85
C LYS A 309 -30.38 -4.57 23.87
N ALA A 310 -30.53 -3.29 23.60
CA ALA A 310 -30.21 -2.20 24.52
C ALA A 310 -31.11 -2.19 25.76
N GLU A 311 -32.40 -2.49 25.59
CA GLU A 311 -33.39 -2.61 26.66
C GLU A 311 -33.17 -3.89 27.48
N GLU A 312 -32.81 -5.00 26.82
CA GLU A 312 -32.51 -6.30 27.44
C GLU A 312 -31.16 -6.33 28.16
N ASP A 313 -30.16 -5.60 27.64
CA ASP A 313 -28.80 -5.54 28.17
C ASP A 313 -28.29 -4.09 28.27
N PRO A 314 -28.59 -3.40 29.38
CA PRO A 314 -28.09 -2.05 29.64
C PRO A 314 -26.56 -1.98 29.74
N GLN A 315 -25.90 -3.10 30.08
CA GLN A 315 -24.44 -3.18 30.11
C GLN A 315 -23.86 -3.23 28.70
N TRP A 316 -24.56 -3.83 27.74
CA TRP A 316 -24.18 -3.77 26.33
C TRP A 316 -24.19 -2.34 25.79
N LEU A 317 -25.21 -1.52 26.11
CA LEU A 317 -25.24 -0.10 25.74
C LEU A 317 -24.09 0.68 26.40
N THR A 318 -23.81 0.38 27.66
CA THR A 318 -22.73 1.03 28.40
C THR A 318 -21.37 0.62 27.84
N SER A 319 -21.20 -0.65 27.48
CA SER A 319 -20.02 -1.20 26.78
C SER A 319 -19.83 -0.58 25.40
N LEU A 320 -20.90 -0.50 24.61
CA LEU A 320 -20.88 0.11 23.28
C LEU A 320 -20.54 1.60 23.39
N SER A 321 -21.23 2.34 24.26
CA SER A 321 -20.95 3.76 24.48
C SER A 321 -19.57 4.01 25.08
N TYR A 322 -19.07 3.17 25.98
CA TYR A 322 -17.72 3.27 26.56
C TYR A 322 -16.64 2.91 25.54
N SER A 323 -16.87 1.91 24.69
CA SER A 323 -16.01 1.54 23.56
C SER A 323 -15.93 2.68 22.55
N LEU A 324 -17.08 3.28 22.21
CA LEU A 324 -17.14 4.46 21.36
C LEU A 324 -16.43 5.65 22.04
N TYR A 325 -16.75 5.96 23.29
CA TYR A 325 -16.19 7.09 24.02
C TYR A 325 -14.67 7.01 24.23
N ASN A 326 -14.13 5.86 24.63
CA ASN A 326 -12.68 5.68 24.83
C ASN A 326 -11.90 5.71 23.53
N THR A 327 -12.53 5.28 22.43
CA THR A 327 -11.91 5.33 21.11
C THR A 327 -11.97 6.76 20.54
N ALA A 328 -13.02 7.54 20.84
CA ALA A 328 -13.11 8.99 20.55
C ALA A 328 -12.12 9.83 21.35
N MET A 329 -12.03 9.58 22.66
CA MET A 329 -11.25 10.42 23.56
C MET A 329 -9.74 10.23 23.38
N LYS A 330 -9.31 9.12 22.79
CA LYS A 330 -7.94 8.91 22.33
C LYS A 330 -7.63 9.64 21.00
N SER A 331 -8.61 10.17 20.28
CA SER A 331 -8.45 10.80 18.96
C SER A 331 -8.64 12.34 18.94
N ARG A 332 -8.50 13.04 20.08
CA ARG A 332 -8.95 14.45 20.28
C ARG A 332 -8.49 15.44 19.18
N SER A 333 -9.40 16.31 18.70
CA SER A 333 -9.48 17.70 19.20
C SER A 333 -10.87 18.39 19.14
N GLN A 334 -11.98 17.69 18.84
CA GLN A 334 -13.32 18.34 18.79
C GLN A 334 -14.42 17.51 19.49
N PRO A 335 -14.62 17.67 20.81
CA PRO A 335 -15.63 16.93 21.58
C PRO A 335 -17.08 17.33 21.25
N GLU A 336 -17.31 18.48 20.62
CA GLU A 336 -18.66 19.03 20.38
C GLU A 336 -19.38 18.34 19.21
N LEU A 337 -18.68 18.05 18.11
CA LEU A 337 -19.24 17.34 16.95
C LEU A 337 -19.54 15.86 17.25
N LEU A 338 -18.72 15.24 18.10
CA LEU A 338 -18.95 13.87 18.56
C LEU A 338 -20.23 13.78 19.40
N ASN A 339 -20.48 14.81 20.21
CA ASN A 339 -21.71 14.93 20.95
C ASN A 339 -22.91 15.05 20.00
N GLU A 340 -22.85 15.82 18.91
CA GLU A 340 -23.99 15.88 17.97
C GLU A 340 -24.20 14.61 17.14
N PHE A 341 -23.15 13.91 16.69
CA PHE A 341 -23.29 12.65 15.95
C PHE A 341 -23.80 11.53 16.84
N CYS A 342 -23.21 11.32 18.03
CA CYS A 342 -23.70 10.34 18.99
C CYS A 342 -25.09 10.71 19.51
N ARG A 343 -25.38 12.00 19.74
CA ARG A 343 -26.71 12.45 20.16
C ARG A 343 -27.72 12.36 19.02
N SER A 344 -27.34 12.46 17.75
CA SER A 344 -28.25 12.21 16.61
C SER A 344 -28.57 10.73 16.44
N ILE A 345 -27.58 9.85 16.66
CA ILE A 345 -27.79 8.39 16.70
C ILE A 345 -28.65 8.03 17.93
N LEU A 346 -28.36 8.56 19.11
CA LEU A 346 -29.08 8.29 20.36
C LEU A 346 -30.47 8.94 20.41
N LEU A 347 -30.66 10.16 19.90
CA LEU A 347 -31.98 10.79 19.76
C LEU A 347 -32.80 10.13 18.66
N GLY A 348 -32.17 9.65 17.58
CA GLY A 348 -32.83 8.80 16.58
C GLY A 348 -33.29 7.46 17.16
N LEU A 349 -32.62 6.96 18.20
CA LEU A 349 -33.00 5.77 18.96
C LEU A 349 -34.02 6.05 20.08
N ALA A 350 -34.08 7.26 20.63
CA ALA A 350 -34.87 7.62 21.82
C ALA A 350 -36.15 8.44 21.55
N LEU A 351 -36.31 9.08 20.38
CA LEU A 351 -37.49 9.89 20.02
C LEU A 351 -38.51 9.19 19.09
N GLN A 352 -38.50 7.85 19.08
CA GLN A 352 -39.60 7.01 18.58
C GLN A 352 -39.83 5.86 19.57
#